data_AF-A0A1U7YP18-F1
#
_entry.id   AF-A0A1U7YP18-F1
#
_cell.length_a   1.000
_cell.length_b   1.000
_cell.length_c   1.000
_cell.angle_alpha   90.00
_cell.angle_beta   90.00
_cell.angle_gamma   90.00
#
_symmetry.space_group_name_H-M   'P 1'
#
loop_
_entity.id
_entity.type
_entity.pdbx_description
1 polymer ?
#
loop_
_entity_poly.entity_id
_entity_poly.type
_entity_poly.pdbx_seq_one_letter_code
_entity_poly.pdbx_strand_id
1 'polypeptide(L)'
;MDEQSTKETMITREEIGNHQDEWNITIQDEWNTTIQESNSDSHEISENARQWLKSLEKSSEYPTIGSSQKPKIHMVPKMHREIESNVWCYEPLVVALGPFHHGKSKLQPMEKYKEMLAIQFADQESTKLPWLLTKSVSIDELYKMVKNIVPNVRDCYAEDITKYYSDEEFAKMMFLDGCFILQYIHCLVTGNYKQLQMKSHDIAFIRRDLFLLENQLPFEVLHVLMSCRFKKDEGMRMIKTFISSAHAKPPQNHGLIQSINNFFLGFFGKIYEGEGPYLMKEENPAHLLEISRTQLINPNVFSEGGYYLRGEWCSYRSAMEAGIYFRRGKSRRLSDIKFNSFRFSALLTLPPITIDDSTKSELLNLVAYEACPDTPDDFGITSYLCFMDSLIDRAEDVKELTSKGILRNFLGSDQEVANLFNEIATDLVPNPHAFIDVKAKIENHYNNKGKIGIAE
;
A
#
# COMPACT_ATOMS: atom_id res chain seq x y z
N MET A 1 28.99 19.35 58.72
CA MET A 1 28.31 18.85 59.93
C MET A 1 26.87 19.29 59.81
N ASP A 2 25.89 18.44 59.50
CA ASP A 2 25.85 16.98 59.64
C ASP A 2 25.02 16.35 58.53
N GLU A 3 25.43 15.11 58.25
CA GLU A 3 24.86 14.14 57.32
C GLU A 3 23.49 13.65 57.81
N GLN A 4 22.55 13.42 56.89
CA GLN A 4 21.52 12.39 57.12
C GLN A 4 21.20 11.65 55.83
N SER A 5 21.53 10.36 55.88
CA SER A 5 21.40 9.29 54.90
C SER A 5 19.94 8.96 54.58
N THR A 6 19.58 8.95 53.29
CA THR A 6 18.41 8.23 52.77
C THR A 6 18.84 6.81 52.40
N LYS A 7 18.42 5.84 53.22
CA LYS A 7 18.45 4.40 52.87
C LYS A 7 17.20 4.08 52.04
N GLU A 8 17.39 3.79 50.76
CA GLU A 8 16.39 3.05 49.98
C GLU A 8 16.31 1.63 50.52
N THR A 9 15.13 1.23 50.97
CA THR A 9 14.85 -0.13 51.42
C THR A 9 14.46 -0.95 50.20
N MET A 10 15.28 -1.94 49.83
CA MET A 10 14.91 -2.91 48.80
C MET A 10 13.78 -3.80 49.32
N ILE A 11 12.60 -3.66 48.72
CA ILE A 11 11.48 -4.61 48.88
C ILE A 11 11.88 -5.88 48.11
N THR A 12 12.01 -7.00 48.81
CA THR A 12 12.35 -8.29 48.19
C THR A 12 11.13 -8.89 47.49
N ARG A 13 11.37 -9.75 46.49
CA ARG A 13 10.35 -10.41 45.65
C ARG A 13 9.29 -11.21 46.43
N GLU A 14 9.48 -11.48 47.72
CA GLU A 14 8.50 -12.16 48.57
C GLU A 14 7.43 -11.20 49.15
N GLU A 15 7.72 -9.89 49.30
CA GLU A 15 6.74 -8.91 49.82
C GLU A 15 5.74 -8.44 48.75
N ILE A 16 6.10 -8.53 47.45
CA ILE A 16 5.20 -8.20 46.33
C ILE A 16 4.12 -9.29 46.14
N GLY A 17 4.44 -10.54 46.46
CA GLY A 17 3.51 -11.67 46.33
C GLY A 17 2.31 -11.58 47.28
N ASN A 18 2.54 -11.18 48.54
CA ASN A 18 1.47 -11.11 49.54
C ASN A 18 0.54 -9.91 49.36
N HIS A 19 1.01 -8.79 48.80
CA HIS A 19 0.13 -7.65 48.50
C HIS A 19 -0.74 -7.89 47.28
N GLN A 20 -0.31 -8.68 46.30
CA GLN A 20 -1.13 -8.94 45.10
C GLN A 20 -2.37 -9.78 45.44
N ASP A 21 -2.26 -10.68 46.41
CA ASP A 21 -3.38 -11.49 46.91
C ASP A 21 -4.31 -10.69 47.83
N GLU A 22 -3.80 -9.81 48.70
CA GLU A 22 -4.63 -8.88 49.50
C GLU A 22 -5.40 -7.88 48.63
N TRP A 23 -4.77 -7.32 47.58
CA TRP A 23 -5.43 -6.38 46.67
C TRP A 23 -6.51 -7.06 45.81
N ASN A 24 -6.27 -8.30 45.37
CA ASN A 24 -7.28 -9.07 44.63
C ASN A 24 -8.49 -9.43 45.51
N ILE A 25 -8.26 -9.83 46.77
CA ILE A 25 -9.35 -10.13 47.71
C ILE A 25 -10.15 -8.86 48.04
N THR A 26 -9.47 -7.73 48.27
CA THR A 26 -10.12 -6.46 48.63
C THR A 26 -10.97 -5.90 47.48
N ILE A 27 -10.48 -5.96 46.23
CA ILE A 27 -11.25 -5.51 45.05
C ILE A 27 -12.43 -6.45 44.79
N GLN A 28 -12.26 -7.76 44.97
CA GLN A 28 -13.32 -8.73 44.71
C GLN A 28 -14.43 -8.65 45.77
N ASP A 29 -14.08 -8.37 47.03
CA ASP A 29 -15.04 -8.13 48.10
C ASP A 29 -15.73 -6.76 47.98
N GLU A 30 -15.03 -5.69 47.59
CA GLU A 30 -15.65 -4.39 47.28
C GLU A 30 -16.59 -4.46 46.08
N TRP A 31 -16.24 -5.21 45.03
CA TRP A 31 -17.12 -5.47 43.89
C TRP A 31 -18.35 -6.28 44.28
N ASN A 32 -18.17 -7.34 45.08
CA ASN A 32 -19.29 -8.16 45.55
C ASN A 32 -20.23 -7.39 46.48
N THR A 33 -19.69 -6.51 47.34
CA THR A 33 -20.49 -5.68 48.25
C THR A 33 -21.25 -4.60 47.49
N THR A 34 -20.63 -3.97 46.48
CA THR A 34 -21.29 -2.99 45.59
C THR A 34 -22.40 -3.61 44.74
N ILE A 35 -22.24 -4.87 44.32
CA ILE A 35 -23.29 -5.63 43.60
C ILE A 35 -24.43 -6.06 44.54
N GLN A 36 -24.16 -6.31 45.83
CA GLN A 36 -25.19 -6.67 46.80
C GLN A 36 -26.02 -5.46 47.27
N GLU A 37 -25.42 -4.27 47.41
CA GLU A 37 -26.15 -3.06 47.85
C GLU A 37 -26.96 -2.38 46.72
N SER A 38 -26.67 -2.68 45.45
CA SER A 38 -27.45 -2.19 44.29
C SER A 38 -28.60 -3.10 43.85
N ASN A 39 -28.80 -4.25 44.49
CA ASN A 39 -29.80 -5.26 44.11
C ASN A 39 -31.22 -5.00 44.67
N SER A 40 -31.64 -3.74 44.82
CA SER A 40 -33.03 -3.40 45.18
C SER A 40 -33.86 -2.73 44.07
N ASP A 41 -33.29 -2.53 42.88
CA ASP A 41 -34.07 -2.30 41.66
C ASP A 41 -33.60 -3.28 40.59
N SER A 42 -34.32 -4.40 40.46
CA SER A 42 -34.16 -5.31 39.34
C SER A 42 -34.45 -4.56 38.05
N HIS A 43 -33.41 -4.09 37.36
CA HIS A 43 -33.50 -3.72 35.94
C HIS A 43 -33.80 -4.98 35.14
N GLU A 44 -35.06 -5.40 35.16
CA GLU A 44 -35.56 -6.53 34.41
C GLU A 44 -35.35 -6.22 32.93
N ILE A 45 -34.46 -6.97 32.28
CA ILE A 45 -34.16 -6.82 30.85
C ILE A 45 -35.49 -6.93 30.11
N SER A 46 -35.87 -5.85 29.41
CA SER A 46 -37.14 -5.79 28.70
C SER A 46 -37.27 -6.94 27.70
N GLU A 47 -38.49 -7.40 27.44
CA GLU A 47 -38.71 -8.50 26.49
C GLU A 47 -38.14 -8.16 25.09
N ASN A 48 -38.17 -6.89 24.69
CA ASN A 48 -37.53 -6.43 23.46
C ASN A 48 -36.00 -6.61 23.50
N ALA A 49 -35.36 -6.28 24.62
CA ALA A 49 -33.93 -6.50 24.79
C ALA A 49 -33.60 -8.00 24.84
N ARG A 50 -34.45 -8.85 25.44
CA ARG A 50 -34.29 -10.31 25.41
C ARG A 50 -34.46 -10.90 24.02
N GLN A 51 -35.40 -10.38 23.22
CA GLN A 51 -35.58 -10.79 21.83
C GLN A 51 -34.40 -10.38 20.95
N TRP A 52 -33.89 -9.16 21.15
CA TRP A 52 -32.66 -8.72 20.52
C TRP A 52 -31.45 -9.58 20.93
N LEU A 53 -31.27 -9.88 22.21
CA LEU A 53 -30.20 -10.78 22.69
C LEU A 53 -30.31 -12.18 22.07
N LYS A 54 -31.52 -12.75 22.00
CA LYS A 54 -31.77 -14.03 21.29
C LYS A 54 -31.49 -13.94 19.79
N SER A 55 -31.63 -12.76 19.18
CA SER A 55 -31.27 -12.54 17.78
C SER A 55 -29.76 -12.55 17.56
N LEU A 56 -28.98 -12.05 18.54
CA LEU A 56 -27.51 -12.11 18.53
C LEU A 56 -26.99 -13.55 18.72
N GLU A 57 -27.63 -14.35 19.56
CA GLU A 57 -27.31 -15.77 19.73
C GLU A 57 -27.60 -16.59 18.46
N LYS A 58 -28.61 -16.20 17.67
CA LYS A 58 -28.91 -16.82 16.37
C LYS A 58 -28.01 -16.33 15.23
N SER A 59 -27.39 -15.15 15.35
CA SER A 59 -26.44 -14.61 14.37
C SER A 59 -25.00 -15.04 14.64
N SER A 60 -24.78 -16.12 15.41
CA SER A 60 -23.44 -16.58 15.83
C SER A 60 -22.54 -17.08 14.71
N GLU A 61 -22.90 -16.87 13.44
CA GLU A 61 -21.88 -16.76 12.40
C GLU A 61 -21.13 -15.45 12.64
N TYR A 62 -20.11 -15.52 13.50
CA TYR A 62 -19.05 -14.52 13.49
C TYR A 62 -18.65 -14.32 12.03
N PRO A 63 -18.63 -13.08 11.49
CA PRO A 63 -18.12 -12.85 10.16
C PRO A 63 -16.69 -13.39 10.16
N THR A 64 -16.48 -14.52 9.49
CA THR A 64 -15.16 -15.08 9.34
C THR A 64 -14.40 -14.12 8.45
N ILE A 65 -13.60 -13.25 9.04
CA ILE A 65 -12.53 -12.52 8.35
C ILE A 65 -11.59 -13.62 7.86
N GLY A 66 -11.76 -14.02 6.60
CA GLY A 66 -11.15 -15.24 6.05
C GLY A 66 -12.11 -16.22 5.36
N SER A 67 -13.37 -15.86 5.09
CA SER A 67 -14.21 -16.66 4.18
C SER A 67 -13.83 -16.35 2.72
N SER A 68 -13.71 -17.41 1.92
CA SER A 68 -13.51 -17.58 0.45
C SER A 68 -14.16 -16.57 -0.55
N GLN A 69 -14.58 -15.37 -0.14
CA GLN A 69 -15.11 -14.36 -1.04
C GLN A 69 -13.98 -13.76 -1.89
N LYS A 70 -14.24 -13.55 -3.19
CA LYS A 70 -13.33 -12.81 -4.06
C LYS A 70 -13.13 -11.41 -3.46
N PRO A 71 -11.88 -10.91 -3.36
CA PRO A 71 -11.66 -9.54 -2.89
C PRO A 71 -12.40 -8.56 -3.79
N LYS A 72 -12.97 -7.54 -3.18
CA LYS A 72 -13.78 -6.51 -3.80
C LYS A 72 -12.96 -5.23 -4.02
N ILE A 73 -13.38 -4.47 -5.01
CA ILE A 73 -12.94 -3.10 -5.25
C ILE A 73 -13.87 -2.21 -4.43
N HIS A 74 -13.28 -1.48 -3.48
CA HIS A 74 -13.98 -0.58 -2.58
C HIS A 74 -13.76 0.87 -2.99
N MET A 75 -14.66 1.75 -2.53
CA MET A 75 -14.32 3.15 -2.39
C MET A 75 -13.30 3.36 -1.27
N VAL A 76 -12.63 4.50 -1.28
CA VAL A 76 -11.72 4.90 -0.22
C VAL A 76 -12.53 5.07 1.07
N PRO A 77 -12.11 4.44 2.19
CA PRO A 77 -12.78 4.58 3.48
C PRO A 77 -12.99 6.05 3.86
N LYS A 78 -14.16 6.37 4.43
CA LYS A 78 -14.55 7.75 4.74
C LYS A 78 -13.52 8.50 5.57
N MET A 79 -12.91 7.83 6.56
CA MET A 79 -11.88 8.42 7.42
C MET A 79 -10.70 9.02 6.63
N HIS A 80 -10.31 8.42 5.50
CA HIS A 80 -9.24 8.93 4.65
C HIS A 80 -9.72 10.03 3.71
N ARG A 81 -10.97 9.93 3.26
CA ARG A 81 -11.59 10.85 2.28
C ARG A 81 -12.02 12.19 2.89
N GLU A 82 -12.29 12.22 4.20
CA GLU A 82 -12.70 13.41 4.94
C GLU A 82 -11.52 14.35 5.26
N ILE A 83 -10.28 13.90 5.04
CA ILE A 83 -9.09 14.75 5.15
C ILE A 83 -9.02 15.66 3.91
N GLU A 84 -9.34 16.94 4.09
CA GLU A 84 -9.49 17.91 2.99
C GLU A 84 -8.24 18.00 2.09
N SER A 85 -7.04 17.94 2.69
CA SER A 85 -5.77 17.99 1.95
C SER A 85 -5.49 16.75 1.09
N ASN A 86 -6.24 15.66 1.27
CA ASN A 86 -6.04 14.38 0.58
C ASN A 86 -7.12 14.08 -0.48
N VAL A 87 -8.18 14.88 -0.60
CA VAL A 87 -9.28 14.59 -1.54
C VAL A 87 -8.78 14.40 -2.98
N TRP A 88 -7.86 15.24 -3.43
CA TRP A 88 -7.28 15.16 -4.76
C TRP A 88 -6.43 13.89 -4.97
N CYS A 89 -5.98 13.21 -3.92
CA CYS A 89 -5.19 12.00 -4.00
C CYS A 89 -6.01 10.77 -4.42
N TYR A 90 -7.34 10.82 -4.32
CA TYR A 90 -8.21 9.69 -4.59
C TYR A 90 -9.02 9.81 -5.89
N GLU A 91 -9.16 11.03 -6.45
CA GLU A 91 -9.92 11.23 -7.67
C GLU A 91 -9.06 11.14 -8.95
N PRO A 92 -9.54 10.45 -10.01
CA PRO A 92 -8.85 10.45 -11.30
C PRO A 92 -8.79 11.86 -11.90
N LEU A 93 -7.67 12.15 -12.55
CA LEU A 93 -7.42 13.43 -13.21
C LEU A 93 -7.85 13.42 -14.68
N VAL A 94 -7.61 12.30 -15.38
CA VAL A 94 -7.76 12.23 -16.84
C VAL A 94 -8.56 11.02 -17.31
N VAL A 95 -8.56 9.89 -16.59
CA VAL A 95 -9.27 8.67 -17.03
C VAL A 95 -10.07 8.01 -15.92
N ALA A 96 -11.37 7.82 -16.18
CA ALA A 96 -12.20 6.93 -15.37
C ALA A 96 -11.96 5.48 -15.79
N LEU A 97 -11.85 4.57 -14.83
CA LEU A 97 -11.73 3.13 -15.05
C LEU A 97 -12.71 2.44 -14.11
N GLY A 98 -13.63 1.69 -14.68
CA GLY A 98 -14.72 1.08 -13.95
C GLY A 98 -15.81 2.08 -13.51
N PRO A 99 -16.75 1.62 -12.68
CA PRO A 99 -18.05 2.27 -12.50
C PRO A 99 -18.06 3.50 -11.58
N PHE A 100 -17.11 3.65 -10.65
CA PHE A 100 -17.15 4.72 -9.63
C PHE A 100 -17.01 6.13 -10.17
N HIS A 101 -16.25 6.28 -11.25
CA HIS A 101 -15.95 7.58 -11.86
C HIS A 101 -16.46 7.70 -13.29
N HIS A 102 -17.08 6.63 -13.81
CA HIS A 102 -17.67 6.63 -15.13
C HIS A 102 -18.74 7.73 -15.27
N GLY A 103 -18.80 8.34 -16.45
CA GLY A 103 -19.77 9.40 -16.74
C GLY A 103 -19.39 10.81 -16.24
N LYS A 104 -18.40 10.96 -15.34
CA LYS A 104 -17.99 12.29 -14.83
C LYS A 104 -17.54 13.20 -15.98
N SER A 105 -18.12 14.41 -16.07
CA SER A 105 -17.90 15.35 -17.18
C SER A 105 -16.43 15.70 -17.42
N LYS A 106 -15.63 15.82 -16.35
CA LYS A 106 -14.18 16.12 -16.43
C LYS A 106 -13.34 15.01 -17.10
N LEU A 107 -13.85 13.77 -17.14
CA LEU A 107 -13.13 12.59 -17.64
C LEU A 107 -13.60 12.14 -19.03
N GLN A 108 -14.71 12.71 -19.51
CA GLN A 108 -15.30 12.41 -20.84
C GLN A 108 -14.32 12.51 -22.02
N PRO A 109 -13.36 13.46 -22.06
CA PRO A 109 -12.41 13.52 -23.17
C PRO A 109 -11.64 12.22 -23.42
N MET A 110 -11.41 11.41 -22.38
CA MET A 110 -10.65 10.16 -22.50
C MET A 110 -11.48 8.99 -23.04
N GLU A 111 -12.80 9.03 -22.99
CA GLU A 111 -13.66 7.94 -23.49
C GLU A 111 -13.42 7.69 -25.00
N LYS A 112 -13.20 8.75 -25.79
CA LYS A 112 -12.84 8.62 -27.22
C LYS A 112 -11.49 7.94 -27.43
N TYR A 113 -10.53 8.17 -26.52
CA TYR A 113 -9.25 7.48 -26.58
C TYR A 113 -9.38 5.99 -26.23
N LYS A 114 -10.30 5.62 -25.34
CA LYS A 114 -10.58 4.20 -25.03
C LYS A 114 -11.10 3.44 -26.24
N GLU A 115 -12.02 4.01 -27.01
CA GLU A 115 -12.50 3.41 -28.26
C GLU A 115 -11.34 3.21 -29.26
N MET A 116 -10.51 4.24 -29.45
CA MET A 116 -9.34 4.16 -30.31
C MET A 116 -8.35 3.07 -29.84
N LEU A 117 -8.04 3.03 -28.54
CA LEU A 117 -7.12 2.04 -27.99
C LEU A 117 -7.71 0.63 -28.01
N ALA A 118 -9.02 0.46 -27.94
CA ALA A 118 -9.67 -0.84 -28.15
C ALA A 118 -9.53 -1.34 -29.59
N ILE A 119 -9.64 -0.44 -30.57
CA ILE A 119 -9.36 -0.77 -31.98
C ILE A 119 -7.88 -1.16 -32.15
N GLN A 120 -6.95 -0.36 -31.60
CA GLN A 120 -5.52 -0.68 -31.62
C GLN A 120 -5.19 -1.98 -30.87
N PHE A 121 -5.96 -2.31 -29.83
CA PHE A 121 -5.78 -3.55 -29.08
C PHE A 121 -6.17 -4.77 -29.93
N ALA A 122 -7.29 -4.67 -30.64
CA ALA A 122 -7.79 -5.72 -31.55
C ALA A 122 -6.93 -5.84 -32.81
N ASP A 123 -6.33 -4.74 -33.28
CA ASP A 123 -5.46 -4.73 -34.45
C ASP A 123 -4.10 -5.39 -34.13
N GLN A 124 -3.95 -6.64 -34.56
CA GLN A 124 -2.72 -7.42 -34.42
C GLN A 124 -1.74 -7.23 -35.59
N GLU A 125 -2.11 -6.51 -36.64
CA GLU A 125 -1.28 -6.41 -37.85
C GLU A 125 -0.10 -5.46 -37.69
N SER A 126 -0.19 -4.52 -36.75
CA SER A 126 0.79 -3.44 -36.61
C SER A 126 2.17 -3.88 -36.08
N THR A 127 2.30 -5.05 -35.46
CA THR A 127 3.58 -5.49 -34.89
C THR A 127 3.68 -7.02 -34.78
N LYS A 128 4.52 -7.67 -35.60
CA LYS A 128 4.89 -9.10 -35.44
C LYS A 128 5.86 -9.29 -34.26
N LEU A 129 5.41 -8.98 -33.04
CA LEU A 129 6.23 -9.15 -31.84
C LEU A 129 6.19 -10.61 -31.38
N PRO A 130 7.32 -11.22 -30.98
CA PRO A 130 7.38 -12.63 -30.62
C PRO A 130 6.47 -13.05 -29.46
N TRP A 131 6.06 -12.12 -28.60
CA TRP A 131 5.22 -12.38 -27.43
C TRP A 131 3.71 -12.19 -27.68
N LEU A 132 3.32 -11.74 -28.88
CA LEU A 132 1.91 -11.70 -29.29
C LEU A 132 1.47 -13.04 -29.87
N LEU A 133 0.18 -13.33 -29.78
CA LEU A 133 -0.42 -14.47 -30.47
C LEU A 133 -0.41 -14.24 -31.97
N THR A 134 -0.28 -15.34 -32.72
CA THR A 134 -0.28 -15.33 -34.18
C THR A 134 -1.69 -15.38 -34.77
N LYS A 135 -2.68 -15.78 -33.97
CA LYS A 135 -4.09 -15.84 -34.36
C LYS A 135 -4.74 -14.50 -34.02
N SER A 136 -5.23 -13.80 -35.05
CA SER A 136 -6.08 -12.64 -34.86
C SER A 136 -7.42 -13.04 -34.25
N VAL A 137 -7.83 -12.27 -33.25
CA VAL A 137 -9.15 -12.35 -32.62
C VAL A 137 -9.87 -11.06 -33.02
N SER A 138 -11.08 -11.19 -33.56
CA SER A 138 -11.87 -10.03 -33.94
C SER A 138 -12.29 -9.21 -32.72
N ILE A 139 -12.54 -7.91 -32.91
CA ILE A 139 -13.02 -7.04 -31.82
C ILE A 139 -14.34 -7.55 -31.21
N ASP A 140 -15.22 -8.12 -32.04
CA ASP A 140 -16.49 -8.72 -31.62
C ASP A 140 -16.28 -9.95 -30.74
N GLU A 141 -15.29 -10.79 -31.04
CA GLU A 141 -14.94 -11.95 -30.21
C GLU A 141 -14.33 -11.53 -28.88
N LEU A 142 -13.47 -10.51 -28.86
CA LEU A 142 -12.93 -9.94 -27.62
C LEU A 142 -14.06 -9.41 -26.73
N TYR A 143 -14.99 -8.64 -27.32
CA TYR A 143 -16.14 -8.11 -26.60
C TYR A 143 -17.03 -9.24 -26.02
N LYS A 144 -17.33 -10.28 -26.82
CA LYS A 144 -18.10 -11.45 -26.34
C LYS A 144 -17.43 -12.15 -25.16
N MET A 145 -16.10 -12.29 -25.18
CA MET A 145 -15.37 -12.92 -24.07
C MET A 145 -15.46 -12.09 -22.78
N VAL A 146 -15.34 -10.76 -22.87
CA VAL A 146 -15.55 -9.88 -21.70
C VAL A 146 -17.01 -9.95 -21.24
N LYS A 147 -17.98 -9.88 -22.16
CA LYS A 147 -19.40 -9.96 -21.84
C LYS A 147 -19.77 -11.24 -21.09
N ASN A 148 -19.14 -12.37 -21.41
CA ASN A 148 -19.39 -13.65 -20.74
C ASN A 148 -18.97 -13.68 -19.27
N ILE A 149 -17.98 -12.87 -18.87
CA ILE A 149 -17.52 -12.80 -17.47
C ILE A 149 -18.20 -11.68 -16.67
N VAL A 150 -18.99 -10.80 -17.32
CA VAL A 150 -19.67 -9.65 -16.68
C VAL A 150 -20.45 -10.01 -15.42
N PRO A 151 -21.27 -11.09 -15.39
CA PRO A 151 -21.99 -11.45 -14.18
C PRO A 151 -21.06 -11.68 -12.97
N ASN A 152 -19.90 -12.31 -13.20
CA ASN A 152 -18.93 -12.60 -12.14
C ASN A 152 -18.13 -11.37 -11.72
N VAL A 153 -17.75 -10.51 -12.67
CA VAL A 153 -16.93 -9.31 -12.38
C VAL A 153 -17.75 -8.19 -11.76
N ARG A 154 -19.08 -8.22 -11.90
CA ARG A 154 -19.98 -7.25 -11.26
C ARG A 154 -19.95 -7.38 -9.74
N ASP A 155 -19.82 -8.60 -9.23
CA ASP A 155 -19.76 -8.91 -7.79
C ASP A 155 -18.40 -8.54 -7.16
N CYS A 156 -17.40 -8.18 -7.97
CA CYS A 156 -16.11 -7.69 -7.51
C CYS A 156 -16.13 -6.21 -7.07
N TYR A 157 -17.28 -5.54 -7.03
CA TYR A 157 -17.42 -4.19 -6.51
C TYR A 157 -18.19 -4.22 -5.18
N ALA A 158 -17.68 -3.55 -4.14
CA ALA A 158 -18.25 -3.63 -2.80
C ALA A 158 -19.58 -2.88 -2.67
N GLU A 159 -19.73 -1.80 -3.45
CA GLU A 159 -20.87 -0.93 -3.45
C GLU A 159 -21.90 -1.32 -4.51
N ASP A 160 -23.14 -0.91 -4.26
CA ASP A 160 -24.27 -1.01 -5.20
C ASP A 160 -24.10 -0.13 -6.46
N ILE A 161 -22.92 0.43 -6.70
CA ILE A 161 -22.60 1.31 -7.84
C ILE A 161 -22.86 0.63 -9.19
N THR A 162 -22.73 -0.70 -9.25
CA THR A 162 -22.95 -1.44 -10.49
C THR A 162 -24.43 -1.52 -10.87
N LYS A 163 -25.36 -1.33 -9.92
CA LYS A 163 -26.83 -1.40 -10.17
C LYS A 163 -27.33 -0.29 -11.10
N TYR A 164 -26.57 0.80 -11.26
CA TYR A 164 -26.91 1.91 -12.14
C TYR A 164 -26.61 1.63 -13.62
N TYR A 165 -25.95 0.50 -13.93
CA TYR A 165 -25.56 0.14 -15.29
C TYR A 165 -26.22 -1.15 -15.72
N SER A 166 -26.86 -1.13 -16.89
CA SER A 166 -27.31 -2.36 -17.55
C SER A 166 -26.12 -3.30 -17.82
N ASP A 167 -26.39 -4.58 -18.08
CA ASP A 167 -25.35 -5.54 -18.44
C ASP A 167 -24.59 -5.14 -19.71
N GLU A 168 -25.28 -4.51 -20.66
CA GLU A 168 -24.66 -4.04 -21.90
C GLU A 168 -23.75 -2.83 -21.67
N GLU A 169 -24.19 -1.85 -20.87
CA GLU A 169 -23.36 -0.68 -20.52
C GLU A 169 -22.14 -1.09 -19.71
N PHE A 170 -22.33 -1.98 -18.73
CA PHE A 170 -21.24 -2.48 -17.90
C PHE A 170 -20.26 -3.35 -18.71
N ALA A 171 -20.75 -4.21 -19.62
CA ALA A 171 -19.89 -4.97 -20.53
C ALA A 171 -19.02 -4.07 -21.40
N LYS A 172 -19.61 -3.02 -21.99
CA LYS A 172 -18.89 -2.03 -22.80
C LYS A 172 -17.83 -1.30 -21.99
N MET A 173 -18.16 -0.89 -20.77
CA MET A 173 -17.24 -0.25 -19.84
C MET A 173 -16.03 -1.17 -19.55
N MET A 174 -16.28 -2.41 -19.11
CA MET A 174 -15.21 -3.37 -18.81
C MET A 174 -14.33 -3.64 -20.04
N PHE A 175 -14.94 -3.79 -21.22
CA PHE A 175 -14.21 -4.04 -22.46
C PHE A 175 -13.32 -2.86 -22.86
N LEU A 176 -13.87 -1.65 -22.92
CA LEU A 176 -13.13 -0.46 -23.31
C LEU A 176 -12.02 -0.12 -22.31
N ASP A 177 -12.32 -0.16 -21.03
CA ASP A 177 -11.36 0.15 -19.97
C ASP A 177 -10.24 -0.90 -19.91
N GLY A 178 -10.59 -2.20 -20.04
CA GLY A 178 -9.61 -3.28 -20.06
C GLY A 178 -8.67 -3.20 -21.26
N CYS A 179 -9.20 -2.94 -22.46
CA CYS A 179 -8.40 -2.72 -23.66
C CYS A 179 -7.52 -1.47 -23.54
N PHE A 180 -8.06 -0.38 -23.01
CA PHE A 180 -7.32 0.86 -22.75
C PHE A 180 -6.11 0.61 -21.86
N ILE A 181 -6.30 -0.04 -20.71
CA ILE A 181 -5.23 -0.37 -19.76
C ILE A 181 -4.12 -1.17 -20.45
N LEU A 182 -4.49 -2.28 -21.12
CA LEU A 182 -3.49 -3.17 -21.70
C LEU A 182 -2.75 -2.55 -22.89
N GLN A 183 -3.46 -1.82 -23.75
CA GLN A 183 -2.83 -1.13 -24.88
C GLN A 183 -1.94 0.01 -24.40
N TYR A 184 -2.38 0.78 -23.39
CA TYR A 184 -1.58 1.83 -22.77
C TYR A 184 -0.26 1.26 -22.21
N ILE A 185 -0.35 0.22 -21.38
CA ILE A 185 0.81 -0.46 -20.82
C ILE A 185 1.72 -1.00 -21.93
N HIS A 186 1.15 -1.64 -22.95
CA HIS A 186 1.90 -2.17 -24.09
C HIS A 186 2.70 -1.08 -24.82
N CYS A 187 2.08 0.06 -25.13
CA CYS A 187 2.76 1.17 -25.79
C CYS A 187 3.93 1.70 -24.96
N LEU A 188 3.80 1.76 -23.64
CA LEU A 188 4.88 2.27 -22.78
C LEU A 188 6.02 1.27 -22.59
N VAL A 189 5.70 -0.01 -22.38
CA VAL A 189 6.73 -1.05 -22.23
C VAL A 189 7.53 -1.25 -23.52
N THR A 190 6.88 -1.08 -24.68
CA THR A 190 7.54 -1.24 -26.00
C THR A 190 8.20 0.02 -26.53
N GLY A 191 8.07 1.16 -25.86
CA GLY A 191 8.61 2.44 -26.34
C GLY A 191 7.79 3.11 -27.44
N ASN A 192 6.61 2.58 -27.75
CA ASN A 192 5.71 3.04 -28.80
C ASN A 192 4.66 4.05 -28.31
N TYR A 193 4.98 4.87 -27.31
CA TYR A 193 4.04 5.84 -26.69
C TYR A 193 3.40 6.81 -27.70
N LYS A 194 4.04 7.07 -28.84
CA LYS A 194 3.47 7.89 -29.93
C LYS A 194 2.17 7.32 -30.50
N GLN A 195 1.96 6.01 -30.42
CA GLN A 195 0.71 5.35 -30.86
C GLN A 195 -0.49 5.74 -29.99
N LEU A 196 -0.26 6.20 -28.75
CA LEU A 196 -1.31 6.67 -27.85
C LEU A 196 -1.97 7.96 -28.36
N GLN A 197 -1.28 8.75 -29.19
CA GLN A 197 -1.78 10.04 -29.69
C GLN A 197 -2.22 11.01 -28.57
N MET A 198 -1.62 10.86 -27.38
CA MET A 198 -1.86 11.65 -26.18
C MET A 198 -0.71 12.61 -25.93
N LYS A 199 -0.97 13.70 -25.19
CA LYS A 199 0.10 14.58 -24.75
C LYS A 199 0.88 13.93 -23.60
N SER A 200 2.14 14.32 -23.42
CA SER A 200 3.00 13.72 -22.39
C SER A 200 2.45 13.86 -20.96
N HIS A 201 1.75 14.95 -20.64
CA HIS A 201 1.10 15.11 -19.33
C HIS A 201 -0.09 14.16 -19.16
N ASP A 202 -0.91 13.94 -20.19
CA ASP A 202 -2.01 12.99 -20.13
C ASP A 202 -1.47 11.59 -19.84
N ILE A 203 -0.39 11.19 -20.51
CA ILE A 203 0.27 9.90 -20.28
C ILE A 203 0.76 9.80 -18.82
N ALA A 204 1.42 10.84 -18.29
CA ALA A 204 1.85 10.84 -16.89
C ALA A 204 0.66 10.69 -15.91
N PHE A 205 -0.43 11.43 -16.14
CA PHE A 205 -1.62 11.38 -15.27
C PHE A 205 -2.42 10.09 -15.41
N ILE A 206 -2.47 9.47 -16.60
CA ILE A 206 -3.06 8.13 -16.77
C ILE A 206 -2.34 7.13 -15.87
N ARG A 207 -1.01 7.19 -15.78
CA ARG A 207 -0.26 6.30 -14.90
C ARG A 207 -0.71 6.42 -13.45
N ARG A 208 -0.87 7.64 -12.94
CA ARG A 208 -1.40 7.87 -11.58
C ARG A 208 -2.80 7.28 -11.44
N ASP A 209 -3.69 7.60 -12.39
CA ASP A 209 -5.09 7.17 -12.37
C ASP A 209 -5.24 5.64 -12.38
N LEU A 210 -4.31 4.89 -12.97
CA LEU A 210 -4.29 3.42 -12.98
C LEU A 210 -4.12 2.77 -11.61
N PHE A 211 -3.60 3.50 -10.62
CA PHE A 211 -3.30 2.98 -9.28
C PHE A 211 -4.15 3.62 -8.18
N LEU A 212 -5.24 4.31 -8.54
CA LEU A 212 -6.22 4.78 -7.55
C LEU A 212 -7.16 3.64 -7.17
N LEU A 213 -7.45 3.48 -5.88
CA LEU A 213 -8.29 2.40 -5.34
C LEU A 213 -9.71 2.42 -5.96
N GLU A 214 -10.32 3.60 -6.05
CA GLU A 214 -11.67 3.77 -6.63
C GLU A 214 -11.68 3.74 -8.18
N ASN A 215 -10.53 3.52 -8.82
CA ASN A 215 -10.39 3.57 -10.28
C ASN A 215 -9.77 2.28 -10.83
N GLN A 216 -10.25 1.14 -10.33
CA GLN A 216 -9.74 -0.19 -10.66
C GLN A 216 -10.74 -1.00 -11.49
N LEU A 217 -10.21 -1.97 -12.22
CA LEU A 217 -10.97 -3.04 -12.87
C LEU A 217 -10.67 -4.38 -12.18
N PRO A 218 -11.67 -5.29 -12.07
CA PRO A 218 -11.43 -6.66 -11.70
C PRO A 218 -10.42 -7.28 -12.66
N PHE A 219 -9.35 -7.86 -12.12
CA PHE A 219 -8.24 -8.35 -12.92
C PHE A 219 -8.65 -9.47 -13.88
N GLU A 220 -9.74 -10.18 -13.59
CA GLU A 220 -10.36 -11.17 -14.47
C GLU A 220 -10.64 -10.61 -15.88
N VAL A 221 -11.02 -9.33 -15.98
CA VAL A 221 -11.20 -8.62 -17.27
C VAL A 221 -9.87 -8.55 -18.04
N LEU A 222 -8.81 -8.12 -17.36
CA LEU A 222 -7.48 -8.02 -17.95
C LEU A 222 -6.95 -9.41 -18.33
N HIS A 223 -7.18 -10.42 -17.49
CA HIS A 223 -6.77 -11.80 -17.73
C HIS A 223 -7.41 -12.36 -19.01
N VAL A 224 -8.72 -12.20 -19.18
CA VAL A 224 -9.43 -12.64 -20.40
C VAL A 224 -8.87 -11.94 -21.63
N LEU A 225 -8.76 -10.62 -21.62
CA LEU A 225 -8.21 -9.87 -22.75
C LEU A 225 -6.76 -10.25 -23.06
N MET A 226 -5.92 -10.45 -22.03
CA MET A 226 -4.54 -10.86 -22.20
C MET A 226 -4.43 -12.24 -22.85
N SER A 227 -5.27 -13.20 -22.44
CA SER A 227 -5.30 -14.55 -23.00
C SER A 227 -5.63 -14.58 -24.50
N CYS A 228 -6.26 -13.53 -25.01
CA CYS A 228 -6.63 -13.38 -26.42
C CYS A 228 -5.55 -12.70 -27.26
N ARG A 229 -4.55 -12.07 -26.65
CA ARG A 229 -3.57 -11.23 -27.35
C ARG A 229 -2.12 -11.63 -27.12
N PHE A 230 -1.78 -12.02 -25.89
CA PHE A 230 -0.42 -12.32 -25.50
C PHE A 230 -0.23 -13.83 -25.38
N LYS A 231 0.99 -14.31 -25.66
CA LYS A 231 1.38 -15.67 -25.29
C LYS A 231 1.32 -15.82 -23.76
N LYS A 232 1.27 -17.08 -23.31
CA LYS A 232 1.22 -17.42 -21.88
C LYS A 232 2.27 -16.62 -21.10
N ASP A 233 1.87 -16.06 -19.96
CA ASP A 233 2.68 -15.26 -19.02
C ASP A 233 3.20 -13.90 -19.55
N GLU A 234 3.20 -13.66 -20.86
CA GLU A 234 3.76 -12.45 -21.47
C GLU A 234 2.96 -11.18 -21.10
N GLY A 235 1.64 -11.26 -21.07
CA GLY A 235 0.78 -10.14 -20.64
C GLY A 235 1.06 -9.76 -19.17
N MET A 236 1.17 -10.76 -18.29
CA MET A 236 1.50 -10.54 -16.88
C MET A 236 2.92 -9.99 -16.71
N ARG A 237 3.89 -10.50 -17.48
CA ARG A 237 5.27 -9.98 -17.49
C ARG A 237 5.30 -8.51 -17.91
N MET A 238 4.50 -8.13 -18.90
CA MET A 238 4.35 -6.74 -19.35
C MET A 238 3.79 -5.85 -18.24
N ILE A 239 2.70 -6.24 -17.57
CA ILE A 239 2.13 -5.50 -16.43
C ILE A 239 3.17 -5.35 -15.32
N LYS A 240 3.84 -6.44 -14.93
CA LYS A 240 4.86 -6.41 -13.87
C LYS A 240 6.02 -5.49 -14.23
N THR A 241 6.46 -5.50 -15.49
CA THR A 241 7.51 -4.62 -16.01
C THR A 241 7.10 -3.15 -15.93
N PHE A 242 5.86 -2.84 -16.30
CA PHE A 242 5.31 -1.49 -16.24
C PHE A 242 5.18 -0.96 -14.81
N ILE A 243 4.76 -1.79 -13.86
CA ILE A 243 4.70 -1.40 -12.44
C ILE A 243 6.12 -1.12 -11.92
N SER A 244 7.05 -2.04 -12.16
CA SER A 244 8.45 -1.88 -11.75
C SER A 244 9.18 -0.69 -12.41
N SER A 245 8.72 -0.22 -13.58
CA SER A 245 9.33 0.91 -14.28
C SER A 245 9.01 2.28 -13.65
N ALA A 246 7.92 2.44 -12.88
CA ALA A 246 7.68 3.65 -12.06
C ALA A 246 8.87 3.95 -11.17
N HIS A 247 9.45 2.89 -10.61
CA HIS A 247 10.48 3.00 -9.60
C HIS A 247 11.90 3.00 -10.21
N ALA A 248 12.03 3.00 -11.55
CA ALA A 248 13.31 2.91 -12.27
C ALA A 248 14.24 4.11 -12.02
N LYS A 249 15.56 3.86 -11.99
CA LYS A 249 16.55 4.95 -11.94
C LYS A 249 16.56 5.64 -13.31
N PRO A 250 16.38 6.98 -13.41
CA PRO A 250 16.81 7.70 -14.60
C PRO A 250 18.34 7.51 -14.80
N PRO A 251 18.82 7.44 -16.06
CA PRO A 251 20.21 7.17 -16.39
C PRO A 251 21.15 8.18 -15.72
N GLN A 252 22.25 7.67 -15.16
CA GLN A 252 23.07 8.40 -14.18
C GLN A 252 24.08 9.42 -14.76
N ASN A 253 24.03 9.83 -16.03
CA ASN A 253 25.17 10.56 -16.62
C ASN A 253 24.86 11.65 -17.67
N HIS A 254 23.80 12.46 -17.56
CA HIS A 254 23.64 13.63 -18.45
C HIS A 254 23.00 14.85 -17.77
N GLY A 255 23.29 16.05 -18.29
CA GLY A 255 22.85 17.34 -17.72
C GLY A 255 21.34 17.51 -17.60
N LEU A 256 20.90 18.45 -16.75
CA LEU A 256 19.53 18.63 -16.24
C LEU A 256 18.42 18.50 -17.30
N ILE A 257 18.58 19.14 -18.48
CA ILE A 257 17.59 19.14 -19.57
C ILE A 257 17.51 17.78 -20.28
N GLN A 258 18.65 17.07 -20.39
CA GLN A 258 18.70 15.74 -20.97
C GLN A 258 18.27 14.67 -19.95
N SER A 259 18.43 14.93 -18.65
CA SER A 259 17.82 14.13 -17.57
C SER A 259 16.31 14.26 -17.53
N ILE A 260 15.72 15.41 -17.86
CA ILE A 260 14.25 15.55 -17.98
C ILE A 260 13.75 14.79 -19.23
N ASN A 261 14.40 14.98 -20.38
CA ASN A 261 14.07 14.23 -21.59
C ASN A 261 14.28 12.72 -21.44
N ASN A 262 15.31 12.27 -20.72
CA ASN A 262 15.55 10.85 -20.38
C ASN A 262 14.81 10.36 -19.14
N PHE A 263 14.26 11.25 -18.32
CA PHE A 263 13.29 10.89 -17.30
C PHE A 263 12.00 10.54 -18.02
N PHE A 264 11.46 11.42 -18.86
CA PHE A 264 10.32 11.11 -19.73
C PHE A 264 10.60 9.93 -20.69
N LEU A 265 11.76 9.86 -21.37
CA LEU A 265 12.12 8.74 -22.26
C LEU A 265 12.54 7.47 -21.52
N GLY A 266 13.08 7.55 -20.30
CA GLY A 266 13.43 6.39 -19.45
C GLY A 266 12.21 5.82 -18.72
N PHE A 267 11.22 6.68 -18.44
CA PHE A 267 9.88 6.33 -17.99
C PHE A 267 9.07 5.64 -19.11
N PHE A 268 9.41 5.91 -20.38
CA PHE A 268 8.68 5.40 -21.55
C PHE A 268 9.51 4.58 -22.56
N GLY A 269 10.77 4.19 -22.30
CA GLY A 269 11.57 3.59 -23.38
C GLY A 269 13.04 3.29 -23.10
N LYS A 270 13.29 2.12 -22.51
CA LYS A 270 14.30 1.11 -22.90
C LYS A 270 14.46 0.14 -21.74
N ILE A 271 13.74 -0.97 -21.78
CA ILE A 271 13.95 -2.10 -20.87
C ILE A 271 14.28 -3.33 -21.71
N TYR A 272 15.54 -3.42 -22.12
CA TYR A 272 16.17 -4.72 -22.28
C TYR A 272 17.45 -4.68 -21.45
N GLU A 273 17.59 -5.70 -20.60
CA GLU A 273 18.69 -5.99 -19.69
C GLU A 273 18.62 -5.32 -18.31
N GLY A 274 17.96 -6.03 -17.39
CA GLY A 274 18.03 -5.84 -15.95
C GLY A 274 17.15 -6.88 -15.26
N GLU A 275 17.74 -7.63 -14.33
CA GLU A 275 17.19 -8.78 -13.58
C GLU A 275 15.66 -8.95 -13.65
N GLY A 276 15.23 -10.06 -14.26
CA GLY A 276 13.83 -10.38 -14.45
C GLY A 276 13.06 -10.40 -13.14
N PRO A 277 11.78 -9.98 -13.12
CA PRO A 277 10.98 -10.03 -11.91
C PRO A 277 10.92 -11.48 -11.41
N TYR A 278 11.25 -11.67 -10.13
CA TYR A 278 11.00 -12.95 -9.45
C TYR A 278 9.53 -13.32 -9.64
N LEU A 279 9.30 -14.44 -10.33
CA LEU A 279 8.00 -15.07 -10.50
C LEU A 279 7.54 -15.56 -9.12
N MET A 280 6.88 -14.68 -8.36
CA MET A 280 5.97 -15.11 -7.29
C MET A 280 4.88 -15.98 -7.90
N LYS A 281 4.52 -17.04 -7.17
CA LYS A 281 3.51 -18.05 -7.51
C LYS A 281 2.19 -17.36 -7.90
N GLU A 282 1.46 -17.95 -8.85
CA GLU A 282 0.16 -17.46 -9.34
C GLU A 282 -0.84 -17.29 -8.20
N GLU A 283 -0.92 -16.08 -7.66
CA GLU A 283 -2.13 -15.58 -7.02
C GLU A 283 -2.93 -14.83 -8.09
N ASN A 284 -4.26 -15.00 -8.09
CA ASN A 284 -5.16 -14.24 -8.93
C ASN A 284 -5.39 -12.89 -8.24
N PRO A 285 -4.67 -11.82 -8.61
CA PRO A 285 -4.89 -10.52 -7.96
C PRO A 285 -6.30 -10.04 -8.26
N ALA A 286 -6.89 -9.29 -7.35
CA ALA A 286 -8.18 -8.66 -7.51
C ALA A 286 -8.12 -7.52 -8.54
N HIS A 287 -7.05 -6.72 -8.53
CA HIS A 287 -6.86 -5.57 -9.43
C HIS A 287 -5.39 -5.10 -9.52
N LEU A 288 -5.10 -4.07 -10.33
CA LEU A 288 -3.72 -3.58 -10.59
C LEU A 288 -3.03 -3.02 -9.33
N LEU A 289 -3.75 -2.29 -8.49
CA LEU A 289 -3.20 -1.72 -7.25
C LEU A 289 -2.66 -2.81 -6.30
N GLU A 290 -3.30 -3.97 -6.21
CA GLU A 290 -2.80 -5.11 -5.42
C GLU A 290 -1.47 -5.66 -5.99
N ILE A 291 -1.34 -5.72 -7.32
CA ILE A 291 -0.07 -6.12 -7.96
C ILE A 291 1.04 -5.11 -7.61
N SER A 292 0.71 -3.81 -7.55
CA SER A 292 1.67 -2.79 -7.10
C SER A 292 2.10 -3.03 -5.65
N ARG A 293 1.13 -3.24 -4.75
CA ARG A 293 1.39 -3.55 -3.35
C ARG A 293 2.30 -4.77 -3.16
N THR A 294 2.01 -5.89 -3.83
CA THR A 294 2.80 -7.13 -3.74
C THR A 294 4.21 -7.00 -4.31
N GLN A 295 4.46 -6.03 -5.20
CA GLN A 295 5.82 -5.70 -5.63
C GLN A 295 6.58 -4.85 -4.60
N LEU A 296 5.87 -4.07 -3.76
CA LEU A 296 6.46 -3.19 -2.75
C LEU A 296 6.68 -3.90 -1.41
N ILE A 297 5.79 -4.81 -1.02
CA ILE A 297 5.81 -5.51 0.27
C ILE A 297 6.03 -7.00 0.06
N ASN A 298 7.01 -7.56 0.77
CA ASN A 298 7.21 -8.99 0.89
C ASN A 298 6.44 -9.52 2.11
N PRO A 299 5.42 -10.39 1.93
CA PRO A 299 4.64 -10.93 3.04
C PRO A 299 5.48 -11.67 4.09
N ASN A 300 6.62 -12.23 3.69
CA ASN A 300 7.51 -12.96 4.60
C ASN A 300 8.28 -12.07 5.59
N VAL A 301 8.10 -10.74 5.52
CA VAL A 301 8.70 -9.78 6.48
C VAL A 301 7.86 -9.66 7.75
N PHE A 302 6.63 -10.17 7.75
CA PHE A 302 5.76 -10.23 8.92
C PHE A 302 5.93 -11.59 9.60
N SER A 303 6.22 -11.59 10.89
CA SER A 303 6.27 -12.81 11.69
C SER A 303 5.01 -12.93 12.54
N GLU A 304 4.35 -14.09 12.46
CA GLU A 304 3.34 -14.47 13.45
C GLU A 304 4.03 -14.69 14.81
N GLY A 305 3.58 -13.99 15.86
CA GLY A 305 4.01 -14.26 17.24
C GLY A 305 5.06 -13.31 17.84
N GLY A 306 5.16 -12.07 17.37
CA GLY A 306 6.03 -11.05 17.97
C GLY A 306 5.46 -10.38 19.23
N TYR A 307 6.31 -10.03 20.20
CA TYR A 307 5.93 -9.19 21.36
C TYR A 307 5.72 -7.72 20.94
N TYR A 308 4.77 -7.03 21.58
CA TYR A 308 4.61 -5.59 21.45
C TYR A 308 5.91 -4.88 21.86
N LEU A 309 6.58 -4.25 20.90
CA LEU A 309 7.68 -3.35 21.24
C LEU A 309 7.08 -2.07 21.81
N ARG A 310 7.20 -1.89 23.13
CA ARG A 310 6.97 -0.62 23.81
C ARG A 310 8.21 0.24 23.60
N GLY A 311 8.17 1.13 22.61
CA GLY A 311 9.24 2.10 22.43
C GLY A 311 8.79 3.25 21.53
N GLU A 312 8.91 4.46 22.05
CA GLU A 312 8.93 5.68 21.24
C GLU A 312 10.05 5.56 20.22
N TRP A 313 9.71 5.78 18.96
CA TRP A 313 10.64 5.62 17.86
C TRP A 313 11.69 6.72 17.84
N CYS A 314 12.85 6.41 17.26
CA CYS A 314 13.99 7.32 17.23
C CYS A 314 14.06 8.08 15.91
N SER A 315 14.08 9.41 16.00
CA SER A 315 14.41 10.30 14.88
C SER A 315 15.72 9.93 14.19
N TYR A 316 15.92 10.35 12.93
CA TYR A 316 17.20 10.18 12.23
C TYR A 316 18.39 10.67 13.08
N ARG A 317 18.22 11.80 13.77
CA ARG A 317 19.26 12.40 14.62
C ARG A 317 19.56 11.54 15.84
N SER A 318 18.52 11.10 16.55
CA SER A 318 18.66 10.19 17.68
C SER A 318 19.36 8.90 17.26
N ALA A 319 19.06 8.39 16.06
CA ALA A 319 19.73 7.22 15.48
C ALA A 319 21.23 7.49 15.20
N MET A 320 21.57 8.65 14.63
CA MET A 320 22.97 9.03 14.38
C MET A 320 23.76 9.21 15.68
N GLU A 321 23.18 9.85 16.70
CA GLU A 321 23.78 9.98 18.04
C GLU A 321 23.99 8.61 18.70
N ALA A 322 23.07 7.67 18.45
CA ALA A 322 23.20 6.27 18.84
C ALA A 322 24.24 5.49 18.02
N GLY A 323 24.89 6.09 17.01
CA GLY A 323 25.91 5.43 16.18
C GLY A 323 25.31 4.51 15.11
N ILE A 324 24.05 4.72 14.76
CA ILE A 324 23.36 4.05 13.66
C ILE A 324 23.59 4.86 12.38
N TYR A 325 24.29 4.26 11.42
CA TYR A 325 24.54 4.87 10.11
C TYR A 325 23.56 4.34 9.07
N PHE A 326 23.30 5.15 8.03
CA PHE A 326 22.33 4.83 7.00
C PHE A 326 23.00 4.45 5.68
N ARG A 327 22.45 3.43 5.02
CA ARG A 327 22.93 2.95 3.72
C ARG A 327 21.80 2.64 2.76
N ARG A 328 22.03 2.93 1.48
CA ARG A 328 21.15 2.53 0.38
C ARG A 328 21.15 1.01 0.16
N GLY A 329 19.95 0.42 0.12
CA GLY A 329 19.70 -0.96 -0.28
C GLY A 329 19.74 -1.18 -1.79
N LYS A 330 19.77 -2.46 -2.19
CA LYS A 330 19.72 -2.87 -3.61
C LYS A 330 18.29 -3.06 -4.11
N SER A 331 17.43 -3.62 -3.26
CA SER A 331 16.02 -3.86 -3.55
C SER A 331 15.20 -2.59 -3.39
N ARG A 332 14.10 -2.48 -4.14
CA ARG A 332 13.12 -1.39 -4.07
C ARG A 332 11.88 -1.75 -3.25
N ARG A 333 11.79 -2.97 -2.75
CA ARG A 333 10.71 -3.34 -1.83
C ARG A 333 10.81 -2.49 -0.58
N LEU A 334 9.73 -1.81 -0.23
CA LEU A 334 9.63 -0.98 0.96
C LEU A 334 9.86 -1.82 2.22
N SER A 335 9.51 -3.11 2.16
CA SER A 335 9.74 -4.04 3.25
C SER A 335 11.19 -4.50 3.43
N ASP A 336 12.10 -4.23 2.48
CA ASP A 336 13.50 -4.73 2.52
C ASP A 336 14.42 -3.84 3.38
N ILE A 337 14.00 -3.59 4.63
CA ILE A 337 14.77 -2.88 5.64
C ILE A 337 15.67 -3.87 6.39
N LYS A 338 16.96 -3.54 6.54
CA LYS A 338 17.93 -4.41 7.23
C LYS A 338 18.74 -3.64 8.25
N PHE A 339 18.86 -4.18 9.45
CA PHE A 339 19.71 -3.64 10.50
C PHE A 339 20.84 -4.61 10.86
N ASN A 340 22.07 -4.11 10.84
CA ASN A 340 23.26 -4.86 11.26
C ASN A 340 23.95 -4.10 12.38
N SER A 341 24.03 -4.71 13.57
CA SER A 341 24.76 -4.13 14.70
C SER A 341 26.21 -4.61 14.69
N PHE A 342 27.12 -3.69 14.99
CA PHE A 342 28.52 -3.94 15.32
C PHE A 342 28.76 -3.53 16.78
N ARG A 343 30.00 -3.67 17.26
CA ARG A 343 30.34 -3.47 18.68
C ARG A 343 30.03 -2.06 19.20
N PHE A 344 30.21 -1.02 18.38
CA PHE A 344 30.01 0.39 18.78
C PHE A 344 29.18 1.21 17.78
N SER A 345 28.74 0.58 16.69
CA SER A 345 27.98 1.23 15.63
C SER A 345 26.99 0.24 15.03
N ALA A 346 26.03 0.74 14.29
CA ALA A 346 25.12 -0.08 13.52
C ALA A 346 24.91 0.50 12.12
N LEU A 347 24.36 -0.32 11.23
CA LEU A 347 24.07 0.05 9.86
C LEU A 347 22.63 -0.32 9.52
N LEU A 348 21.81 0.71 9.36
CA LEU A 348 20.44 0.61 8.87
C LEU A 348 20.44 0.78 7.35
N THR A 349 20.09 -0.30 6.65
CA THR A 349 19.98 -0.32 5.19
C THR A 349 18.53 -0.15 4.78
N LEU A 350 18.23 0.91 4.04
CA LEU A 350 16.88 1.27 3.60
C LEU A 350 16.70 1.10 2.09
N PRO A 351 15.51 0.70 1.63
CA PRO A 351 15.22 0.66 0.20
C PRO A 351 15.26 2.09 -0.38
N PRO A 352 15.80 2.26 -1.61
CA PRO A 352 15.80 3.56 -2.25
C PRO A 352 14.39 3.90 -2.76
N ILE A 353 13.94 5.13 -2.49
CA ILE A 353 12.64 5.65 -2.91
C ILE A 353 12.80 6.99 -3.64
N THR A 354 11.95 7.19 -4.65
CA THR A 354 11.85 8.44 -5.41
C THR A 354 10.56 9.12 -4.99
N ILE A 355 10.62 10.42 -4.68
CA ILE A 355 9.48 11.22 -4.24
C ILE A 355 9.20 12.29 -5.30
N ASP A 356 7.97 12.34 -5.80
CA ASP A 356 7.46 13.26 -6.81
C ASP A 356 5.96 13.59 -6.55
N ASP A 357 5.35 14.36 -7.45
CA ASP A 357 3.96 14.82 -7.32
C ASP A 357 2.91 13.69 -7.25
N SER A 358 3.21 12.48 -7.77
CA SER A 358 2.27 11.34 -7.69
C SER A 358 2.46 10.51 -6.42
N THR A 359 3.61 10.61 -5.77
CA THR A 359 4.00 9.77 -4.63
C THR A 359 2.98 9.81 -3.49
N LYS A 360 2.49 11.01 -3.10
CA LYS A 360 1.46 11.14 -2.06
C LYS A 360 0.18 10.38 -2.42
N SER A 361 -0.26 10.52 -3.67
CA SER A 361 -1.45 9.84 -4.21
C SER A 361 -1.27 8.32 -4.20
N GLU A 362 -0.13 7.81 -4.66
CA GLU A 362 0.16 6.38 -4.71
C GLU A 362 0.17 5.74 -3.32
N LEU A 363 0.88 6.35 -2.36
CA LEU A 363 0.99 5.84 -0.99
C LEU A 363 -0.35 5.86 -0.27
N LEU A 364 -1.13 6.93 -0.38
CA LEU A 364 -2.44 7.04 0.26
C LEU A 364 -3.47 6.05 -0.31
N ASN A 365 -3.40 5.72 -1.61
CA ASN A 365 -4.29 4.69 -2.18
C ASN A 365 -3.88 3.28 -1.74
N LEU A 366 -2.59 3.02 -1.55
CA LEU A 366 -2.12 1.77 -0.97
C LEU A 366 -2.52 1.63 0.51
N VAL A 367 -2.46 2.71 1.30
CA VAL A 367 -2.97 2.73 2.68
C VAL A 367 -4.48 2.50 2.71
N ALA A 368 -5.23 3.19 1.84
CA ALA A 368 -6.67 2.99 1.74
C ALA A 368 -7.03 1.56 1.35
N TYR A 369 -6.22 0.92 0.49
CA TYR A 369 -6.37 -0.50 0.17
C TYR A 369 -6.15 -1.38 1.40
N GLU A 370 -5.10 -1.15 2.20
CA GLU A 370 -4.85 -1.92 3.44
C GLU A 370 -5.95 -1.75 4.50
N ALA A 371 -6.71 -0.65 4.45
CA ALA A 371 -7.84 -0.41 5.33
C ALA A 371 -9.14 -1.09 4.87
N CYS A 372 -9.15 -1.77 3.71
CA CYS A 372 -10.33 -2.47 3.20
C CYS A 372 -10.57 -3.81 3.94
N PRO A 373 -11.82 -4.18 4.27
CA PRO A 373 -12.14 -5.32 5.15
C PRO A 373 -11.69 -6.71 4.67
N ASP A 374 -11.47 -6.87 3.37
CA ASP A 374 -11.17 -8.12 2.67
C ASP A 374 -9.71 -8.19 2.19
N THR A 375 -8.87 -7.24 2.62
CA THR A 375 -7.44 -7.23 2.33
C THR A 375 -6.62 -7.85 3.46
N PRO A 376 -5.38 -8.29 3.20
CA PRO A 376 -4.53 -8.87 4.24
C PRO A 376 -4.27 -7.88 5.39
N ASP A 377 -4.49 -8.34 6.63
CA ASP A 377 -4.30 -7.59 7.88
C ASP A 377 -2.80 -7.42 8.26
N ASP A 378 -1.94 -7.24 7.27
CA ASP A 378 -0.49 -7.13 7.46
C ASP A 378 -0.02 -5.67 7.63
N PHE A 379 -0.79 -4.69 7.13
CA PHE A 379 -0.50 -3.24 7.14
C PHE A 379 0.95 -2.88 6.77
N GLY A 380 1.52 -3.56 5.78
CA GLY A 380 2.92 -3.41 5.38
C GLY A 380 3.31 -2.02 4.89
N ILE A 381 2.47 -1.40 4.06
CA ILE A 381 2.68 -0.03 3.56
C ILE A 381 2.53 0.95 4.71
N THR A 382 1.44 0.86 5.46
CA THR A 382 1.18 1.69 6.65
C THR A 382 2.35 1.63 7.64
N SER A 383 2.84 0.43 7.94
CA SER A 383 3.98 0.22 8.84
C SER A 383 5.28 0.80 8.30
N TYR A 384 5.49 0.75 6.99
CA TYR A 384 6.64 1.40 6.35
C TYR A 384 6.53 2.92 6.43
N LEU A 385 5.34 3.49 6.24
CA LEU A 385 5.13 4.93 6.33
C LEU A 385 5.40 5.44 7.75
N CYS A 386 4.86 4.78 8.78
CA CYS A 386 5.17 5.13 10.17
C CYS A 386 6.67 4.97 10.49
N PHE A 387 7.33 3.95 9.92
CA PHE A 387 8.79 3.80 10.04
C PHE A 387 9.54 4.98 9.42
N MET A 388 9.16 5.41 8.22
CA MET A 388 9.83 6.51 7.52
C MET A 388 9.55 7.87 8.16
N ASP A 389 8.31 8.12 8.59
CA ASP A 389 7.89 9.29 9.37
C ASP A 389 8.73 9.44 10.64
N SER A 390 8.91 8.34 11.38
CA SER A 390 9.76 8.37 12.57
C SER A 390 11.23 8.73 12.30
N LEU A 391 11.72 8.58 11.07
CA LEU A 391 13.07 8.97 10.67
C LEU A 391 13.11 10.40 10.12
N ILE A 392 12.04 10.88 9.49
CA ILE A 392 12.01 12.11 8.71
C ILE A 392 11.06 13.09 9.39
N ASP A 393 11.60 14.01 10.19
CA ASP A 393 10.81 15.06 10.83
C ASP A 393 11.02 16.42 10.15
N ARG A 394 12.25 16.67 9.65
CA ARG A 394 12.68 17.98 9.13
C ARG A 394 13.40 17.87 7.78
N ALA A 395 13.50 19.00 7.08
CA ALA A 395 14.24 19.11 5.82
C ALA A 395 15.69 18.59 5.91
N GLU A 396 16.35 18.76 7.07
CA GLU A 396 17.70 18.24 7.26
C GLU A 396 17.78 16.71 7.19
N ASP A 397 16.77 15.99 7.69
CA ASP A 397 16.76 14.53 7.69
C ASP A 397 16.58 14.00 6.25
N VAL A 398 15.73 14.68 5.46
CA VAL A 398 15.58 14.43 4.02
C VAL A 398 16.89 14.66 3.27
N LYS A 399 17.58 15.77 3.57
CA LYS A 399 18.86 16.11 2.94
C LYS A 399 19.92 15.04 3.22
N GLU A 400 19.98 14.54 4.44
CA GLU A 400 20.91 13.47 4.83
C GLU A 400 20.61 12.17 4.10
N LEU A 401 19.35 11.72 4.08
CA LEU A 401 18.94 10.51 3.36
C LEU A 401 19.14 10.64 1.84
N THR A 402 18.98 11.85 1.28
CA THR A 402 19.28 12.16 -0.11
C THR A 402 20.77 12.08 -0.40
N SER A 403 21.63 12.56 0.52
CA SER A 403 23.09 12.45 0.39
C SER A 403 23.58 10.99 0.32
N LYS A 404 22.86 10.08 0.99
CA LYS A 404 23.12 8.62 0.96
C LYS A 404 22.49 7.92 -0.24
N GLY A 405 21.74 8.65 -1.07
CA GLY A 405 21.00 8.13 -2.21
C GLY A 405 19.88 7.15 -1.84
N ILE A 406 19.38 7.22 -0.60
CA ILE A 406 18.21 6.49 -0.12
C ILE A 406 16.95 7.20 -0.62
N LEU A 407 16.89 8.52 -0.43
CA LEU A 407 15.83 9.36 -0.98
C LEU A 407 16.28 10.03 -2.28
N ARG A 408 15.33 10.22 -3.18
CA ARG A 408 15.50 11.04 -4.39
C ARG A 408 14.34 12.00 -4.52
N ASN A 409 14.62 13.28 -4.30
CA ASN A 409 13.62 14.34 -4.30
C ASN A 409 13.39 14.91 -5.71
N PHE A 410 12.17 14.76 -6.23
CA PHE A 410 11.63 15.44 -7.41
C PHE A 410 10.32 16.18 -7.11
N LEU A 411 9.86 16.19 -5.85
CA LEU A 411 8.66 16.90 -5.41
C LEU A 411 8.93 18.41 -5.31
N GLY A 412 10.10 18.79 -4.80
CA GLY A 412 10.43 20.19 -4.58
C GLY A 412 11.57 20.35 -3.58
N SER A 413 11.34 21.16 -2.56
CA SER A 413 12.26 21.35 -1.44
C SER A 413 12.31 20.13 -0.52
N ASP A 414 13.39 20.01 0.25
CA ASP A 414 13.51 18.97 1.26
C ASP A 414 12.46 19.12 2.37
N GLN A 415 11.96 20.35 2.62
CA GLN A 415 10.89 20.59 3.57
C GLN A 415 9.54 20.06 3.06
N GLU A 416 9.25 20.17 1.77
CA GLU A 416 8.02 19.61 1.19
C GLU A 416 8.01 18.08 1.29
N VAL A 417 9.16 17.42 1.15
CA VAL A 417 9.27 15.97 1.37
C VAL A 417 9.07 15.60 2.84
N ALA A 418 9.64 16.36 3.78
CA ALA A 418 9.42 16.13 5.21
C ALA A 418 7.93 16.28 5.58
N ASN A 419 7.30 17.38 5.12
CA ASN A 419 5.87 17.60 5.31
C ASN A 419 5.03 16.47 4.72
N LEU A 420 5.40 15.95 3.54
CA LEU A 420 4.70 14.81 2.93
C LEU A 420 4.67 13.61 3.87
N PHE A 421 5.81 13.20 4.45
CA PHE A 421 5.85 12.03 5.34
C PHE A 421 5.08 12.27 6.64
N ASN A 422 5.24 13.44 7.25
CA ASN A 422 4.51 13.84 8.46
C ASN A 422 2.99 13.85 8.23
N GLU A 423 2.54 14.37 7.09
CA GLU A 423 1.12 14.44 6.75
C GLU A 423 0.52 13.06 6.46
N ILE A 424 1.20 12.20 5.69
CA ILE A 424 0.61 10.90 5.32
C ILE A 424 0.59 9.90 6.48
N ALA A 425 1.52 10.03 7.44
CA ALA A 425 1.59 9.16 8.60
C ALA A 425 0.66 9.60 9.75
N THR A 426 0.07 10.80 9.64
CA THR A 426 -0.92 11.29 10.60
C THR A 426 -2.08 10.31 10.70
N ASP A 427 -2.44 9.92 11.92
CA ASP A 427 -3.52 8.97 12.25
C ASP A 427 -3.37 7.54 11.69
N LEU A 428 -2.19 7.18 11.18
CA LEU A 428 -1.90 5.80 10.78
C LEU A 428 -1.52 4.94 11.99
N VAL A 429 -2.06 3.72 12.03
CA VAL A 429 -1.73 2.72 13.04
C VAL A 429 -0.91 1.60 12.38
N PRO A 430 0.39 1.49 12.67
CA PRO A 430 1.24 0.46 12.09
C PRO A 430 0.90 -0.91 12.67
N ASN A 431 1.18 -1.98 11.91
CA ASN A 431 1.15 -3.33 12.46
C ASN A 431 2.29 -3.47 13.50
N PRO A 432 1.98 -3.84 14.76
CA PRO A 432 2.99 -4.01 15.80
C PRO A 432 4.04 -5.09 15.44
N HIS A 433 3.68 -6.07 14.61
CA HIS A 433 4.54 -7.18 14.18
C HIS A 433 5.36 -6.86 12.92
N ALA A 434 5.04 -5.79 12.20
CA ALA A 434 5.84 -5.37 11.05
C ALA A 434 7.25 -4.98 11.49
N PHE A 435 8.27 -5.41 10.74
CA PHE A 435 9.69 -5.10 10.98
C PHE A 435 10.21 -5.46 12.38
N ILE A 436 9.57 -6.37 13.12
CA ILE A 436 9.92 -6.65 14.52
C ILE A 436 11.41 -6.97 14.72
N ASP A 437 12.02 -7.75 13.83
CA ASP A 437 13.43 -8.09 13.88
C ASP A 437 14.34 -6.87 13.79
N VAL A 438 13.97 -5.91 12.93
CA VAL A 438 14.72 -4.66 12.75
C VAL A 438 14.55 -3.81 14.00
N LYS A 439 13.31 -3.63 14.44
CA LYS A 439 12.95 -2.83 15.62
C LYS A 439 13.65 -3.35 16.89
N ALA A 440 13.58 -4.66 17.15
CA ALA A 440 14.21 -5.30 18.30
C ALA A 440 15.75 -5.18 18.27
N LYS A 441 16.37 -5.29 17.09
CA LYS A 441 17.83 -5.11 16.97
C LYS A 441 18.24 -3.65 17.20
N ILE A 442 17.43 -2.68 16.76
CA ILE A 442 17.65 -1.26 17.04
C ILE A 442 17.57 -1.02 18.55
N GLU A 443 16.51 -1.48 19.21
CA GLU A 443 16.33 -1.32 20.66
C GLU A 443 17.47 -1.97 21.46
N ASN A 444 17.88 -3.18 21.09
CA ASN A 444 19.03 -3.84 21.72
C ASN A 444 20.33 -3.05 21.52
N HIS A 445 20.51 -2.37 20.38
CA HIS A 445 21.66 -1.50 20.15
C HIS A 445 21.67 -0.31 21.12
N TYR A 446 20.53 0.37 21.29
CA TYR A 446 20.37 1.46 22.26
C TYR A 446 20.68 1.01 23.70
N ASN A 447 20.07 -0.11 24.12
CA ASN A 447 20.23 -0.64 25.48
C ASN A 447 21.68 -1.06 25.78
N ASN A 448 22.40 -1.57 24.79
CA ASN A 448 23.81 -1.93 24.96
C ASN A 448 24.74 -0.71 25.00
N LYS A 449 24.43 0.37 24.27
CA LYS A 449 25.20 1.63 24.34
C LYS A 449 25.04 2.31 25.70
N GLY A 450 23.82 2.34 26.24
CA GLY A 450 23.55 2.91 27.56
C GLY A 450 24.35 2.24 28.69
N LYS A 451 24.57 0.91 28.60
CA LYS A 451 25.39 0.17 29.56
C LYS A 451 26.89 0.45 29.45
N ILE A 452 27.38 0.83 28.28
CA ILE A 452 28.80 1.14 28.06
C ILE A 452 29.11 2.57 28.53
N GLY A 453 28.21 3.53 28.33
CA GLY A 453 28.38 4.92 28.79
C GLY A 453 28.23 5.14 30.31
N ILE A 454 27.73 4.15 31.06
CA ILE A 454 27.68 4.18 32.54
C ILE A 454 28.93 3.51 33.15
N ALA A 455 29.74 2.82 32.33
CA ALA A 455 30.95 2.11 32.75
C ALA A 455 32.27 2.86 32.44
N GLU A 456 32.19 4.04 31.82
CA GLU A 456 33.27 5.03 31.66
C GLU A 456 33.05 6.18 32.65
#